data_AF-A0A7W8VXC9-F1
#
_entry.id   AF-A0A7W8VXC9-F1
#
_cell.length_a   1.000
_cell.length_b   1.000
_cell.length_c   1.000
_cell.angle_alpha   90.00
_cell.angle_beta   90.00
_cell.angle_gamma   90.00
#
_symmetry.space_group_name_H-M   'P 1'
#
loop_
_entity.id
_entity.type
_entity.pdbx_description
1 polymer ?
#
loop_
_entity_poly.entity_id
_entity_poly.type
_entity_poly.pdbx_seq_one_letter_code
_entity_poly.pdbx_strand_id
1 'polypeptide(L)'
;MQEVQFFAANGQTRSLRLNTEFVESTRQHAIVQGGPTVYVAPVSHVIGEAIGTDEICVVVAMPARDSSDVEYCAPSVTPQVRTRPDGTPVACALLANGQVAVNASALNDARPLHAGRLTVLWMFREMSALRHYPYDEEAEEWFSATAMVADGHRHESGHGDEVASQHKHQDDAIEMLDYFVVEPAS
;
A
#
# COMPACT_ATOMS: atom_id res chain seq x y z
N MET A 1 13.43 8.81 18.12
CA MET A 1 12.49 7.67 18.18
C MET A 1 11.11 8.20 17.86
N GLN A 2 10.47 7.65 16.84
CA GLN A 2 9.21 8.16 16.31
C GLN A 2 8.03 7.41 16.94
N GLU A 3 7.07 8.18 17.46
CA GLU A 3 5.81 7.66 17.97
C GLU A 3 4.73 7.77 16.90
N VAL A 4 3.87 6.76 16.82
CA VAL A 4 2.70 6.74 15.95
C VAL A 4 1.46 6.42 16.76
N GLN A 5 0.32 6.98 16.35
CA GLN A 5 -0.96 6.61 16.92
C GLN A 5 -1.45 5.32 16.29
N PHE A 6 -1.64 4.29 17.12
CA PHE A 6 -2.25 3.02 16.75
C PHE A 6 -3.66 2.96 17.31
N PHE A 7 -4.62 2.62 16.46
CA PHE A 7 -6.02 2.46 16.87
C PHE A 7 -6.32 0.97 16.96
N ALA A 8 -6.33 0.43 18.17
CA ALA A 8 -6.63 -0.99 18.37
C ALA A 8 -8.10 -1.31 18.00
N ALA A 9 -8.38 -2.56 17.65
CA ALA A 9 -9.73 -3.00 17.28
C ALA A 9 -10.79 -2.77 18.38
N ASN A 10 -10.36 -2.67 19.65
CA ASN A 10 -11.21 -2.34 20.79
C ASN A 10 -11.53 -0.83 20.93
N GLY A 11 -11.15 0.00 19.96
CA GLY A 11 -11.36 1.45 19.97
C GLY A 11 -10.35 2.24 20.80
N GLN A 12 -9.38 1.59 21.45
CA GLN A 12 -8.33 2.30 22.19
C GLN A 12 -7.29 2.91 21.24
N THR A 13 -7.01 4.19 21.41
CA THR A 13 -5.84 4.83 20.79
C THR A 13 -4.63 4.68 21.71
N ARG A 14 -3.51 4.21 21.15
CA ARG A 14 -2.23 4.10 21.87
C ARG A 14 -1.15 4.84 21.09
N SER A 15 -0.29 5.57 21.80
CA SER A 15 0.97 6.02 21.22
C SER A 15 1.95 4.86 21.31
N LEU A 16 2.41 4.36 20.16
CA LEU A 16 3.34 3.24 20.07
C LEU A 16 4.62 3.68 19.37
N ARG A 17 5.74 3.09 19.76
CA ARG A 17 7.04 3.37 19.15
C ARG A 17 7.22 2.51 17.91
N LEU A 18 7.64 3.13 16.81
CA LEU A 18 8.07 2.38 15.63
C LEU A 18 9.37 1.62 15.93
N ASN A 19 9.49 0.43 15.37
CA ASN A 19 10.74 -0.31 15.34
C ASN A 19 11.73 0.46 14.46
N THR A 20 12.75 1.03 15.10
CA THR A 20 13.72 1.90 14.40
C THR A 20 14.56 1.12 13.41
N GLU A 21 14.92 -0.14 13.70
CA GLU A 21 15.69 -0.98 12.78
C GLU A 21 14.88 -1.30 11.52
N PHE A 22 13.58 -1.61 11.69
CA PHE A 22 12.67 -1.82 10.57
C PHE A 22 12.52 -0.56 9.70
N VAL A 23 12.29 0.60 10.33
CA VAL A 23 12.13 1.89 9.63
C VAL A 23 13.39 2.26 8.86
N GLU A 24 14.57 2.15 9.48
CA GLU A 24 15.83 2.52 8.82
C GLU A 24 16.19 1.54 7.69
N SER A 25 16.03 0.23 7.89
CA SER A 25 16.30 -0.77 6.86
C SER A 25 15.38 -0.62 5.64
N THR A 26 14.08 -0.42 5.87
CA THR A 26 13.07 -0.19 4.83
C THR A 26 13.35 1.10 4.06
N ARG A 27 13.71 2.18 4.77
CA ARG A 27 14.06 3.47 4.17
C ARG A 27 15.31 3.34 3.30
N GLN A 28 16.37 2.70 3.82
CA GLN A 28 17.60 2.49 3.10
C GLN A 28 17.39 1.61 1.85
N HIS A 29 16.56 0.57 1.97
CA HIS A 29 16.22 -0.27 0.82
C HIS A 29 15.46 0.51 -0.25
N ALA A 30 14.45 1.32 0.10
CA ALA A 30 13.73 2.16 -0.86
C ALA A 30 14.68 3.16 -1.59
N ILE A 31 15.66 3.72 -0.87
CA ILE A 31 16.69 4.57 -1.48
C ILE A 31 17.54 3.79 -2.49
N VAL A 32 17.93 2.55 -2.17
CA VAL A 32 18.72 1.68 -3.07
C VAL A 32 17.90 1.26 -4.29
N GLN A 33 16.60 1.01 -4.14
CA GLN A 33 15.67 0.76 -5.26
C GLN A 33 15.48 1.99 -6.16
N GLY A 34 15.91 3.18 -5.70
CA GLY A 34 15.89 4.41 -6.49
C GLY A 34 14.56 5.14 -6.50
N GLY A 35 13.64 4.83 -5.60
CA GLY A 35 12.32 5.49 -5.59
C GLY A 35 11.36 5.00 -4.51
N PRO A 36 10.09 5.44 -4.60
CA PRO A 36 9.02 4.93 -3.76
C PRO A 36 8.89 3.40 -3.83
N THR A 37 8.58 2.76 -2.70
CA THR A 37 8.53 1.30 -2.61
C THR A 37 7.46 0.85 -1.61
N VAL A 38 6.79 -0.26 -1.91
CA VAL A 38 5.80 -0.88 -1.03
C VAL A 38 6.36 -2.13 -0.37
N TYR A 39 6.01 -2.32 0.90
CA TYR A 39 6.28 -3.53 1.65
C TYR A 39 5.00 -4.04 2.32
N VAL A 40 4.95 -5.31 2.63
CA VAL A 40 3.90 -5.93 3.43
C VAL A 40 4.59 -6.58 4.64
N ALA A 41 4.22 -6.16 5.84
CA ALA A 41 4.90 -6.58 7.06
C ALA A 41 3.90 -6.75 8.22
N PRO A 42 4.07 -7.74 9.11
CA PRO A 42 3.30 -7.81 10.35
C PRO A 42 3.41 -6.52 11.16
N VAL A 43 2.33 -6.04 11.77
CA VAL A 43 2.38 -4.82 12.61
C VAL A 43 3.36 -5.02 13.78
N SER A 44 3.51 -6.25 14.28
CA SER A 44 4.48 -6.60 15.32
C SER A 44 5.95 -6.39 14.92
N HIS A 45 6.27 -6.36 13.62
CA HIS A 45 7.60 -6.01 13.12
C HIS A 45 7.77 -4.50 12.97
N VAL A 46 6.70 -3.81 12.60
CA VAL A 46 6.67 -2.36 12.39
C VAL A 46 6.73 -1.60 13.72
N ILE A 47 6.09 -2.13 14.75
CA ILE A 47 6.03 -1.55 16.09
C ILE A 47 7.13 -2.18 16.95
N GLY A 48 7.92 -1.37 17.63
CA GLY A 48 9.05 -1.81 18.48
C GLY A 48 8.62 -2.35 19.85
N GLU A 49 7.33 -2.58 20.06
CA GLU A 49 6.72 -2.99 21.32
C GLU A 49 5.87 -4.23 21.10
N ALA A 50 5.76 -5.09 22.12
CA ALA A 50 4.92 -6.28 22.04
C ALA A 50 3.45 -5.87 21.95
N ILE A 51 2.84 -6.13 20.80
CA ILE A 51 1.42 -5.91 20.53
C ILE A 51 0.73 -7.25 20.28
N GLY A 52 -0.44 -7.43 20.90
CA GLY A 52 -1.26 -8.63 20.69
C GLY A 52 -2.17 -8.47 19.47
N THR A 53 -1.59 -8.32 18.28
CA THR A 53 -2.32 -8.27 17.01
C THR A 53 -1.59 -9.11 15.97
N ASP A 54 -2.36 -9.78 15.13
CA ASP A 54 -1.93 -10.51 13.94
C ASP A 54 -2.11 -9.67 12.66
N GLU A 55 -2.49 -8.39 12.80
CA GLU A 55 -2.62 -7.46 11.68
C GLU A 55 -1.33 -7.38 10.86
N ILE A 56 -1.51 -7.31 9.54
CA ILE A 56 -0.45 -7.09 8.57
C ILE A 56 -0.64 -5.68 8.00
N CYS A 57 0.46 -4.96 7.87
CA CYS A 57 0.52 -3.57 7.47
C CYS A 57 1.12 -3.46 6.07
N VAL A 58 0.52 -2.60 5.24
CA VAL A 58 1.16 -2.13 4.02
C VAL A 58 2.07 -0.96 4.38
N VAL A 59 3.35 -1.04 4.04
CA VAL A 59 4.31 0.05 4.29
C VAL A 59 4.60 0.74 2.97
N VAL A 60 4.28 2.03 2.90
CA VAL A 60 4.54 2.89 1.74
C VAL A 60 5.74 3.77 2.04
N ALA A 61 6.90 3.41 1.49
CA ALA A 61 8.14 4.15 1.68
C ALA A 61 8.36 5.15 0.54
N MET A 62 8.45 6.43 0.87
CA MET A 62 8.70 7.55 -0.05
C MET A 62 9.80 8.47 0.51
N PRO A 63 11.07 8.01 0.54
CA PRO A 63 12.14 8.71 1.25
C PRO A 63 12.48 10.10 0.68
N ALA A 64 12.06 10.38 -0.56
CA ALA A 64 12.30 11.65 -1.25
C ALA A 64 11.12 12.64 -1.22
N ARG A 65 9.98 12.27 -0.62
CA ARG A 65 8.76 13.08 -0.59
C ARG A 65 8.48 13.57 0.82
N ASP A 66 7.97 14.79 0.95
CA ASP A 66 7.43 15.26 2.23
C ASP A 66 5.99 14.78 2.40
N SER A 67 5.56 14.61 3.63
CA SER A 67 4.18 14.27 3.98
C SER A 67 3.17 15.33 3.53
N SER A 68 3.60 16.58 3.32
CA SER A 68 2.76 17.65 2.78
C SER A 68 2.44 17.50 1.29
N ASP A 69 3.20 16.68 0.56
CA ASP A 69 3.02 16.48 -0.88
C ASP A 69 1.95 15.43 -1.20
N VAL A 70 1.50 14.67 -0.19
CA VAL A 70 0.60 13.53 -0.33
C VAL A 70 -0.53 13.65 0.67
N GLU A 71 -1.78 13.55 0.22
CA GLU A 71 -2.99 13.57 1.05
C GLU A 71 -3.21 12.23 1.76
N TYR A 72 -2.20 11.75 2.50
CA TYR A 72 -2.18 10.41 3.10
C TYR A 72 -3.27 10.19 4.16
N CYS A 73 -3.93 11.25 4.64
CA CYS A 73 -5.06 11.16 5.55
C CYS A 73 -6.41 10.94 4.86
N ALA A 74 -6.49 11.05 3.52
CA ALA A 74 -7.73 10.86 2.78
C ALA A 74 -8.25 9.43 2.97
N PRO A 75 -9.51 9.22 3.40
CA PRO A 75 -9.99 7.91 3.80
C PRO A 75 -10.29 6.98 2.61
N SER A 76 -10.28 7.49 1.39
CA SER A 76 -10.65 6.74 0.19
C SER A 76 -9.56 5.75 -0.22
N VAL A 77 -9.99 4.49 -0.38
CA VAL A 77 -9.23 3.42 -1.01
C VAL A 77 -10.10 2.91 -2.16
N THR A 78 -9.66 3.10 -3.40
CA THR A 78 -10.44 2.68 -4.57
C THR A 78 -9.59 1.78 -5.48
N PRO A 79 -10.19 0.79 -6.14
CA PRO A 79 -9.43 -0.04 -7.06
C PRO A 79 -9.36 0.59 -8.45
N GLN A 80 -8.25 0.37 -9.16
CA GLN A 80 -8.06 0.77 -10.56
C GLN A 80 -7.12 -0.21 -11.25
N VAL A 81 -7.37 -0.52 -12.52
CA VAL A 81 -6.38 -1.24 -13.36
C VAL A 81 -5.38 -0.23 -13.93
N ARG A 82 -4.10 -0.50 -13.73
CA ARG A 82 -2.99 0.22 -14.35
C ARG A 82 -2.17 -0.71 -15.22
N THR A 83 -1.30 -0.15 -16.03
CA THR A 83 -0.46 -0.91 -16.97
C THR A 83 1.00 -0.67 -16.63
N ARG A 84 1.76 -1.76 -16.43
CA ARG A 84 3.22 -1.70 -16.25
C ARG A 84 3.90 -1.18 -17.52
N PRO A 85 5.17 -0.73 -17.43
CA PRO A 85 5.95 -0.34 -18.61
C PRO A 85 6.09 -1.43 -19.67
N ASP A 86 5.96 -2.70 -19.29
CA ASP A 86 6.00 -3.86 -20.20
C ASP A 86 4.64 -4.18 -20.85
N GLY A 87 3.60 -3.38 -20.59
CA GLY A 87 2.24 -3.59 -21.10
C GLY A 87 1.39 -4.51 -20.23
N THR A 88 1.93 -5.07 -19.14
CA THR A 88 1.18 -5.97 -18.26
C THR A 88 0.13 -5.20 -17.45
N PRO A 89 -1.16 -5.53 -17.52
CA PRO A 89 -2.17 -4.95 -16.65
C PRO A 89 -2.01 -5.46 -15.19
N VAL A 90 -2.20 -4.54 -14.24
CA VAL A 90 -2.06 -4.75 -12.81
C VAL A 90 -3.21 -4.04 -12.09
N ALA A 91 -3.97 -4.78 -11.29
CA ALA A 91 -4.92 -4.19 -10.37
C ALA A 91 -4.19 -3.45 -9.24
N CYS A 92 -4.63 -2.23 -8.96
CA CYS A 92 -4.02 -1.35 -7.99
C CYS A 92 -5.05 -0.83 -6.99
N ALA A 93 -4.62 -0.61 -5.76
CA ALA A 93 -5.28 0.23 -4.78
C ALA A 93 -4.80 1.67 -4.94
N LEU A 94 -5.73 2.58 -5.19
CA LEU A 94 -5.52 4.01 -5.16
C LEU A 94 -5.69 4.51 -3.72
N LEU A 95 -4.60 4.98 -3.15
CA LEU A 95 -4.50 5.60 -1.84
C LEU A 95 -4.29 7.10 -1.98
N ALA A 96 -4.44 7.82 -0.86
CA ALA A 96 -4.20 9.27 -0.79
C ALA A 96 -4.95 10.03 -1.91
N ASN A 97 -6.27 9.79 -2.02
CA ASN A 97 -7.12 10.41 -3.03
C ASN A 97 -6.65 10.16 -4.48
N GLY A 98 -6.09 8.97 -4.74
CA GLY A 98 -5.58 8.58 -6.05
C GLY A 98 -4.18 9.10 -6.40
N GLN A 99 -3.48 9.73 -5.46
CA GLN A 99 -2.10 10.17 -5.68
C GLN A 99 -1.08 9.04 -5.59
N VAL A 100 -1.44 7.91 -4.99
CA VAL A 100 -0.55 6.76 -4.82
C VAL A 100 -1.25 5.49 -5.28
N ALA A 101 -0.68 4.81 -6.25
CA ALA A 101 -1.17 3.53 -6.74
C ALA A 101 -0.28 2.40 -6.21
N VAL A 102 -0.85 1.51 -5.40
CA VAL A 102 -0.17 0.34 -4.83
C VAL A 102 -0.72 -0.92 -5.49
N ASN A 103 0.13 -1.87 -5.83
CA ASN A 103 -0.33 -3.17 -6.34
C ASN A 103 -1.36 -3.81 -5.38
N ALA A 104 -2.52 -4.21 -5.90
CA ALA A 104 -3.59 -4.83 -5.12
C ALA A 104 -3.17 -6.16 -4.47
N SER A 105 -2.18 -6.87 -5.03
CA SER A 105 -1.59 -8.06 -4.40
C SER A 105 -0.98 -7.76 -3.04
N ALA A 106 -0.43 -6.55 -2.82
CA ALA A 106 0.07 -6.14 -1.51
C ALA A 106 -1.07 -6.03 -0.48
N LEU A 107 -2.26 -5.61 -0.90
CA LEU A 107 -3.45 -5.58 -0.02
C LEU A 107 -3.93 -6.99 0.28
N ASN A 108 -3.96 -7.88 -0.73
CA ASN A 108 -4.34 -9.28 -0.53
C ASN A 108 -3.43 -9.95 0.51
N ASP A 109 -2.12 -9.70 0.45
CA ASP A 109 -1.17 -10.22 1.42
C ASP A 109 -1.31 -9.57 2.81
N ALA A 110 -1.74 -8.30 2.86
CA ALA A 110 -2.05 -7.60 4.11
C ALA A 110 -3.37 -8.04 4.76
N ARG A 111 -4.24 -8.74 4.02
CA ARG A 111 -5.51 -9.33 4.51
C ARG A 111 -6.40 -8.36 5.31
N PRO A 112 -6.65 -7.13 4.83
CA PRO A 112 -7.34 -6.07 5.58
C PRO A 112 -8.76 -6.44 6.02
N LEU A 113 -9.46 -7.30 5.26
CA LEU A 113 -10.80 -7.78 5.62
C LEU A 113 -10.82 -8.52 6.97
N HIS A 114 -9.75 -9.26 7.32
CA HIS A 114 -9.67 -9.98 8.59
C HIS A 114 -9.66 -9.02 9.79
N ALA A 115 -9.09 -7.83 9.61
CA ALA A 115 -9.03 -6.78 10.62
C ALA A 115 -10.18 -5.76 10.49
N GLY A 116 -11.01 -5.87 9.45
CA GLY A 116 -12.04 -4.88 9.10
C GLY A 116 -11.48 -3.49 8.73
N ARG A 117 -10.20 -3.43 8.35
CA ARG A 117 -9.48 -2.19 7.99
C ARG A 117 -8.18 -2.49 7.26
N LEU A 118 -7.76 -1.54 6.43
CA LEU A 118 -6.42 -1.52 5.87
C LEU A 118 -5.49 -0.67 6.74
N THR A 119 -4.45 -1.29 7.30
CA THR A 119 -3.41 -0.58 8.07
C THR A 119 -2.25 -0.23 7.15
N VAL A 120 -1.90 1.06 7.07
CA VAL A 120 -0.80 1.56 6.24
C VAL A 120 0.19 2.38 7.07
N LEU A 121 1.47 2.01 7.00
CA LEU A 121 2.57 2.85 7.49
C LEU A 121 3.11 3.69 6.33
N TRP A 122 2.91 4.98 6.39
CA TRP A 122 3.53 5.94 5.50
C TRP A 122 4.91 6.31 6.04
N MET A 123 5.95 6.23 5.21
CA MET A 123 7.30 6.67 5.55
C MET A 123 7.76 7.74 4.55
N PHE A 124 7.63 8.99 4.95
CA PHE A 124 8.08 10.17 4.22
C PHE A 124 9.51 10.56 4.60
N ARG A 125 10.06 11.56 3.91
CA ARG A 125 11.40 12.09 4.15
C ARG A 125 11.58 12.54 5.60
N GLU A 126 10.63 13.30 6.12
CA GLU A 126 10.68 13.99 7.41
C GLU A 126 9.92 13.27 8.53
N MET A 127 9.00 12.37 8.19
CA MET A 127 8.19 11.66 9.19
C MET A 127 7.67 10.30 8.71
N SER A 128 7.18 9.51 9.66
CA SER A 128 6.40 8.31 9.43
C SER A 128 5.05 8.44 10.13
N ALA A 129 3.99 7.95 9.52
CA ALA A 129 2.63 7.98 10.06
C ALA A 129 1.93 6.65 9.83
N LEU A 130 1.31 6.12 10.87
CA LEU A 130 0.42 4.98 10.75
C LEU A 130 -1.02 5.46 10.55
N ARG A 131 -1.71 4.89 9.56
CA ARG A 131 -3.11 5.18 9.24
C ARG A 131 -3.89 3.90 9.07
N HIS A 132 -5.17 3.97 9.40
CA HIS A 132 -6.14 2.91 9.15
C HIS A 132 -7.21 3.45 8.21
N TYR A 133 -7.50 2.70 7.15
CA TYR A 133 -8.54 3.02 6.19
C TYR A 133 -9.68 2.00 6.36
N PRO A 134 -10.93 2.45 6.24
CA PRO A 134 -12.07 1.53 6.17
C PRO A 134 -11.84 0.48 5.09
N TYR A 135 -12.08 -0.79 5.42
CA TYR A 135 -12.00 -1.88 4.46
C TYR A 135 -12.99 -2.97 4.88
N ASP A 136 -14.02 -3.17 4.07
CA ASP A 136 -15.12 -4.09 4.31
C ASP A 136 -15.29 -5.08 3.15
N GLU A 137 -16.35 -5.90 3.21
CA GLU A 137 -16.65 -6.90 2.18
C GLU A 137 -16.93 -6.25 0.81
N GLU A 138 -17.55 -5.06 0.77
CA GLU A 138 -17.79 -4.33 -0.47
C GLU A 138 -16.47 -3.89 -1.11
N ALA A 139 -15.53 -3.38 -0.31
CA ALA A 139 -14.19 -3.06 -0.79
C ALA A 139 -13.47 -4.31 -1.34
N GLU A 140 -13.52 -5.43 -0.62
CA GLU A 140 -12.94 -6.72 -1.05
C GLU A 140 -13.51 -7.16 -2.41
N GLU A 141 -14.84 -7.09 -2.59
CA GLU A 141 -15.51 -7.43 -3.84
C GLU A 141 -15.05 -6.54 -5.00
N TRP A 142 -14.91 -5.23 -4.77
CA TRP A 142 -14.44 -4.30 -5.81
C TRP A 142 -12.98 -4.57 -6.20
N PHE A 143 -12.12 -4.89 -5.23
CA PHE A 143 -10.73 -5.27 -5.49
C PHE A 143 -10.63 -6.58 -6.27
N SER A 144 -11.43 -7.58 -5.89
CA SER A 144 -11.53 -8.86 -6.59
C SER A 144 -12.00 -8.68 -8.04
N ALA A 145 -13.07 -7.91 -8.26
CA ALA A 145 -13.56 -7.60 -9.61
C ALA A 145 -12.49 -6.89 -10.46
N THR A 146 -11.75 -5.94 -9.88
CA THR A 146 -10.68 -5.23 -10.59
C THR A 146 -9.50 -6.14 -10.92
N ALA A 147 -9.14 -7.07 -10.04
CA ALA A 147 -8.14 -8.10 -10.32
C ALA A 147 -8.56 -8.99 -11.50
N MET A 148 -9.83 -9.41 -11.54
CA MET A 148 -10.37 -10.18 -12.66
C MET A 148 -10.30 -9.42 -13.99
N VAL A 149 -10.57 -8.11 -13.99
CA VAL A 149 -10.44 -7.27 -15.20
C VAL A 149 -8.98 -7.20 -15.65
N ALA A 150 -8.04 -6.97 -14.71
CA ALA A 150 -6.62 -6.96 -15.03
C ALA A 150 -6.16 -8.30 -15.63
N ASP A 151 -6.58 -9.42 -15.06
CA ASP A 151 -6.24 -10.76 -15.57
C ASP A 151 -6.88 -11.06 -16.93
N GLY A 152 -8.11 -10.61 -17.18
CA GLY A 152 -8.76 -10.73 -18.49
C GLY A 152 -7.95 -10.10 -19.61
N HIS A 153 -7.41 -8.90 -19.38
CA HIS A 153 -6.58 -8.19 -20.36
C HIS A 153 -5.19 -8.80 -20.58
N ARG A 154 -4.70 -9.69 -19.69
CA ARG A 154 -3.44 -10.44 -19.91
C ARG A 154 -3.56 -11.44 -21.05
N HIS A 155 -4.77 -11.88 -21.37
CA HIS A 155 -5.01 -12.88 -22.42
C HIS A 155 -5.32 -12.26 -23.78
N GLU A 156 -5.71 -10.99 -23.83
CA GLU A 156 -6.07 -10.27 -25.07
C GLU A 156 -4.86 -9.66 -25.77
N SER A 157 -3.75 -9.43 -25.05
CA SER A 157 -2.52 -8.81 -25.55
C SER A 157 -1.72 -9.70 -26.53
N GLY A 158 -2.22 -10.89 -26.88
CA GLY A 158 -1.67 -11.77 -27.91
C GLY A 158 -2.18 -11.53 -29.34
N HIS A 159 -3.17 -10.67 -29.54
CA HIS A 159 -3.63 -10.28 -30.88
C HIS A 159 -3.49 -8.76 -31.02
N GLY A 160 -2.58 -8.36 -31.91
CA GLY A 160 -2.33 -6.96 -32.21
C GLY A 160 -3.58 -6.30 -32.77
N ASP A 161 -4.25 -5.51 -31.94
CA ASP A 161 -5.01 -4.35 -32.36
C ASP A 161 -4.78 -3.26 -31.31
N GLU A 162 -4.12 -2.18 -31.75
CA GLU A 162 -4.01 -0.92 -31.03
C GLU A 162 -5.42 -0.32 -30.87
N VAL A 163 -6.16 -0.78 -29.86
CA VAL A 163 -7.33 -0.03 -29.41
C VAL A 163 -6.82 0.95 -28.36
N ALA A 164 -6.59 2.18 -28.81
CA ALA A 164 -6.29 3.32 -27.96
C ALA A 164 -7.44 3.54 -26.96
N SER A 165 -7.36 2.86 -25.81
CA SER A 165 -8.19 3.14 -24.65
C SER A 165 -7.78 4.50 -24.09
N GLN A 166 -8.44 5.54 -24.60
CA GLN A 166 -8.45 6.87 -24.01
C GLN A 166 -9.12 6.79 -22.63
N HIS A 167 -8.37 6.40 -21.61
CA HIS A 167 -8.59 6.89 -20.26
C HIS A 167 -7.59 8.01 -20.05
N LYS A 168 -8.13 9.23 -20.11
CA LYS A 168 -7.44 10.48 -19.81
C LYS A 168 -6.73 10.33 -18.46
N HIS A 169 -5.43 10.07 -18.52
CA HIS A 169 -4.39 10.57 -17.64
C HIS A 169 -4.89 11.14 -16.31
N GLN A 170 -5.06 10.25 -15.33
CA GLN A 170 -4.66 10.56 -13.96
C GLN A 170 -3.16 10.24 -13.87
N ASP A 171 -2.36 11.01 -14.64
CA ASP A 171 -0.96 10.71 -14.99
C ASP A 171 0.05 11.03 -13.88
N ASP A 172 -0.41 11.63 -12.79
CA ASP A 172 0.47 12.15 -11.74
C ASP A 172 0.57 11.23 -10.52
N ALA A 173 -0.11 10.07 -10.53
CA ALA A 173 -0.05 9.17 -9.39
C ALA A 173 1.34 8.51 -9.29
N ILE A 174 1.84 8.42 -8.06
CA ILE A 174 3.06 7.68 -7.74
C ILE A 174 2.73 6.20 -7.80
N GLU A 175 3.27 5.52 -8.81
CA GLU A 175 3.02 4.09 -9.04
C GLU A 175 4.04 3.21 -8.32
N MET A 176 3.53 2.28 -7.52
CA MET A 176 4.30 1.26 -6.81
C MET A 176 3.68 -0.11 -7.13
N LEU A 177 3.99 -0.58 -8.35
CA LEU A 177 3.41 -1.79 -8.94
C LEU A 177 4.13 -3.08 -8.52
N ASP A 178 5.26 -2.95 -7.82
CA ASP A 178 6.00 -4.03 -7.20
C ASP A 178 6.04 -3.81 -5.68
N TYR A 179 6.16 -4.91 -4.93
CA TYR A 179 6.18 -4.88 -3.48
C TYR A 179 7.05 -6.00 -2.91
N PHE A 180 7.44 -5.85 -1.64
CA PHE A 180 8.26 -6.81 -0.92
C PHE A 180 7.50 -7.35 0.29
N VAL A 181 7.57 -8.65 0.55
CA VAL A 181 7.00 -9.25 1.76
C VAL A 181 8.11 -9.39 2.80
N VAL A 182 7.85 -8.88 4.01
CA VAL A 182 8.75 -9.00 5.16
C VAL A 182 8.28 -10.17 6.01
N GLU A 183 9.05 -11.26 5.99
CA GLU A 183 8.73 -12.46 6.75
C GLU A 183 8.94 -12.27 8.26
N PRO A 184 8.16 -12.95 9.12
CA PRO A 184 8.43 -13.02 10.55
C PRO A 184 9.82 -13.63 10.80
N ALA A 185 10.58 -13.05 11.74
CA ALA A 185 11.82 -13.69 12.18
C ALA A 185 11.47 -15.01 12.85
N SER A 186 12.03 -16.11 12.32
CA SER A 186 11.80 -17.49 12.80
C SER A 186 12.43 -17.74 14.17
#